data_AF-B9XNU3-F1
#
_entry.id   AF-B9XNU3-F1
#
_cell.length_a   1.000
_cell.length_b   1.000
_cell.length_c   1.000
_cell.angle_alpha   90.00
_cell.angle_beta   90.00
_cell.angle_gamma   90.00
#
_symmetry.space_group_name_H-M   'P 1'
#
loop_
_entity.id
_entity.type
_entity.pdbx_description
1 polymer ?
#
loop_
_entity_poly.entity_id
_entity_poly.type
_entity_poly.pdbx_seq_one_letter_code
_entity_poly.pdbx_strand_id
1 'polypeptide(L)'
;MKLHYRILWFEDNAEYVKDDFEPDITAYLDSFGFQVSIDWRESRSGTTKYDLYDLIITDLNLAGNHKANNHGGVLLKEIRDHRVYTEILFYSGSPEMLTKELNRIGPIERVSLYAGRGTGLLDKIKQVIFLTIRKVQSVNNARGLVIAETIDIESKMLEVVDAFLSRNLDVVPREVKIKRLQSFLKEKIKFLEKQARAVADCDPEKMDAFCKQKFLTASDSLRLFLGCVSETIRSLKEEEKLGNKSKVLDAGNRRTRLEAIFAEMKTVEGEIISLRNSLAHVREEQKSDGSIVLKNRKQDGAEFIFDDKWCVKVRKDLRRHSQNLVELSSLL
;
A
#
# COMPACT_ATOMS: atom_id res chain seq x y z
N MET A 1 1.06 -3.42 -6.28
CA MET A 1 1.04 -4.10 -7.60
C MET A 1 -0.21 -3.61 -8.28
N LYS A 2 -0.08 -3.24 -9.55
CA LYS A 2 -1.22 -2.78 -10.35
C LYS A 2 -2.18 -3.97 -10.52
N LEU A 3 -3.45 -3.70 -10.85
CA LEU A 3 -4.37 -4.75 -11.30
C LEU A 3 -3.86 -5.47 -12.56
N HIS A 4 -2.78 -4.98 -13.18
CA HIS A 4 -2.15 -5.57 -14.35
C HIS A 4 -0.98 -6.46 -13.95
N TYR A 5 -0.95 -7.69 -14.47
CA TYR A 5 0.18 -8.62 -14.38
C TYR A 5 0.82 -8.75 -15.78
N ARG A 6 2.09 -8.35 -15.91
CA ARG A 6 2.79 -8.28 -17.20
C ARG A 6 3.83 -9.38 -17.34
N ILE A 7 3.72 -10.17 -18.40
CA ILE A 7 4.65 -11.25 -18.72
C ILE A 7 5.41 -10.89 -20.00
N LEU A 8 6.73 -10.97 -19.98
CA LEU A 8 7.56 -10.93 -21.19
C LEU A 8 7.95 -12.36 -21.55
N TRP A 9 7.62 -12.83 -22.75
CA TRP A 9 7.90 -14.21 -23.17
C TRP A 9 8.75 -14.23 -24.43
N PHE A 10 9.97 -14.78 -24.33
CA PHE A 10 10.81 -15.10 -25.49
C PHE A 10 10.61 -16.55 -25.96
N GLU A 11 9.99 -16.72 -27.13
CA GLU A 11 9.72 -18.03 -27.75
C GLU A 11 9.72 -17.89 -29.29
N ASP A 12 10.27 -18.86 -30.02
CA ASP A 12 10.34 -18.82 -31.48
C ASP A 12 9.00 -19.14 -32.15
N ASN A 13 8.13 -19.87 -31.46
CA ASN A 13 6.78 -20.20 -31.90
C ASN A 13 5.71 -19.33 -31.22
N ALA A 14 5.11 -18.42 -32.00
CA ALA A 14 4.04 -17.54 -31.53
C ALA A 14 2.75 -18.29 -31.18
N GLU A 15 2.37 -19.30 -31.97
CA GLU A 15 1.15 -20.10 -31.78
C GLU A 15 1.26 -20.89 -30.48
N TYR A 16 2.44 -21.45 -30.21
CA TYR A 16 2.71 -22.13 -28.94
C TYR A 16 2.41 -21.23 -27.74
N VAL A 17 2.78 -19.94 -27.75
CA VAL A 17 2.45 -19.03 -26.63
C VAL A 17 0.98 -18.64 -26.62
N LYS A 18 0.45 -18.21 -27.77
CA LYS A 18 -0.88 -17.59 -27.87
C LYS A 18 -2.02 -18.59 -27.76
N ASP A 19 -1.84 -19.79 -28.30
CA ASP A 19 -2.92 -20.78 -28.37
C ASP A 19 -2.81 -21.77 -27.20
N ASP A 20 -1.60 -22.22 -26.83
CA ASP A 20 -1.43 -23.28 -25.83
C ASP A 20 -1.33 -22.77 -24.38
N PHE A 21 -0.94 -21.50 -24.14
CA PHE A 21 -0.68 -21.00 -22.78
C PHE A 21 -1.46 -19.73 -22.41
N GLU A 22 -1.54 -18.75 -23.31
CA GLU A 22 -2.14 -17.45 -23.01
C GLU A 22 -3.58 -17.56 -22.47
N PRO A 23 -4.49 -18.40 -23.00
CA PRO A 23 -5.84 -18.54 -22.46
C PRO A 23 -5.86 -19.07 -21.02
N ASP A 24 -5.06 -20.09 -20.73
CA ASP A 24 -5.00 -20.74 -19.42
C ASP A 24 -4.31 -19.87 -18.37
N ILE A 25 -3.26 -19.15 -18.76
CA ILE A 25 -2.58 -18.19 -17.89
C ILE A 25 -3.52 -17.02 -17.57
N THR A 26 -4.23 -16.52 -18.59
CA THR A 26 -5.19 -15.42 -18.44
C THR A 26 -6.33 -15.82 -17.53
N ALA A 27 -6.97 -16.97 -17.75
CA ALA A 27 -8.03 -17.48 -16.88
C ALA A 27 -7.55 -17.71 -15.44
N TYR A 28 -6.33 -18.22 -15.26
CA TYR A 28 -5.75 -18.42 -13.94
C TYR A 28 -5.54 -17.10 -13.20
N LEU A 29 -4.93 -16.11 -13.84
CA LEU A 29 -4.68 -14.78 -13.25
C LEU A 29 -5.97 -13.97 -13.04
N ASP A 30 -6.94 -14.08 -13.94
CA ASP A 30 -8.26 -13.48 -13.82
C ASP A 30 -9.02 -14.03 -12.60
N SER A 31 -8.85 -15.33 -12.30
CA SER A 31 -9.40 -15.92 -11.07
C SER A 31 -8.83 -15.30 -9.77
N PHE A 32 -7.68 -14.62 -9.86
CA PHE A 32 -7.09 -13.82 -8.78
C PHE A 32 -7.36 -12.31 -8.92
N GLY A 33 -8.14 -11.90 -9.91
CA GLY A 33 -8.54 -10.50 -10.17
C GLY A 33 -7.50 -9.67 -10.92
N PHE A 34 -6.59 -10.30 -11.68
CA PHE A 34 -5.59 -9.60 -12.48
C PHE A 34 -5.99 -9.48 -13.95
N GLN A 35 -5.77 -8.29 -14.52
CA GLN A 35 -5.70 -8.06 -15.96
C GLN A 35 -4.33 -8.50 -16.47
N VAL A 36 -4.30 -9.37 -17.48
CA VAL A 36 -3.05 -9.96 -17.96
C VAL A 36 -2.61 -9.32 -19.26
N SER A 37 -1.31 -9.11 -19.41
CA SER A 37 -0.71 -8.80 -20.72
C SER A 37 0.53 -9.66 -20.93
N ILE A 38 0.53 -10.46 -22.00
CA ILE A 38 1.68 -11.26 -22.42
C ILE A 38 2.33 -10.58 -23.63
N ASP A 39 3.54 -10.05 -23.45
CA ASP A 39 4.37 -9.50 -24.51
C ASP A 39 5.26 -10.63 -25.06
N TRP A 40 4.81 -11.26 -26.13
CA TRP A 40 5.57 -12.30 -26.84
C TRP A 40 6.58 -11.68 -27.80
N ARG A 41 7.80 -12.25 -27.82
CA ARG A 41 8.86 -11.87 -28.76
C ARG A 41 9.62 -13.10 -29.25
N GLU A 42 9.87 -13.14 -30.55
CA GLU A 42 10.70 -14.18 -31.17
C GLU A 42 12.17 -14.09 -30.73
N SER A 43 12.68 -12.86 -30.51
CA SER A 43 14.06 -12.62 -30.11
C SER A 43 14.23 -11.40 -29.22
N ARG A 44 15.44 -11.25 -28.67
CA ARG A 44 15.82 -10.10 -27.84
C ARG A 44 15.95 -8.82 -28.66
N SER A 45 15.57 -7.70 -28.06
CA SER A 45 15.80 -6.35 -28.59
C SER A 45 16.53 -5.51 -27.56
N GLY A 46 17.57 -4.76 -27.98
CA GLY A 46 18.47 -4.02 -27.08
C GLY A 46 17.87 -2.80 -26.36
N THR A 47 16.56 -2.54 -26.49
CA THR A 47 15.87 -1.38 -25.89
C THR A 47 14.82 -1.78 -24.85
N THR A 48 14.84 -3.02 -24.36
CA THR A 48 13.78 -3.54 -23.48
C THR A 48 13.94 -3.05 -22.04
N LYS A 49 12.88 -2.45 -21.48
CA LYS A 49 12.80 -2.07 -20.07
C LYS A 49 12.26 -3.26 -19.25
N TYR A 50 13.16 -4.10 -18.75
CA TYR A 50 12.82 -5.36 -18.07
C TYR A 50 12.16 -5.19 -16.69
N ASP A 51 12.30 -4.02 -16.07
CA ASP A 51 11.72 -3.65 -14.78
C ASP A 51 10.20 -3.41 -14.82
N LEU A 52 9.62 -3.31 -16.03
CA LEU A 52 8.18 -3.13 -16.23
C LEU A 52 7.36 -4.43 -16.20
N TYR A 53 8.02 -5.58 -16.12
CA TYR A 53 7.38 -6.90 -16.16
C TYR A 53 7.44 -7.59 -14.79
N ASP A 54 6.39 -8.36 -14.47
CA ASP A 54 6.28 -9.13 -13.24
C ASP A 54 6.95 -10.51 -13.35
N LEU A 55 7.01 -11.05 -14.57
CA LEU A 55 7.64 -12.33 -14.90
C LEU A 55 8.25 -12.26 -16.30
N ILE A 56 9.46 -12.80 -16.44
CA ILE A 56 10.10 -13.03 -17.74
C ILE A 56 10.19 -14.54 -17.97
N ILE A 57 9.74 -15.02 -19.12
CA ILE A 57 9.77 -16.43 -19.52
C ILE A 57 10.61 -16.53 -20.79
N THR A 58 11.46 -17.55 -20.90
CA THR A 58 12.24 -17.78 -22.13
C THR A 58 12.53 -19.25 -22.35
N ASP A 59 12.34 -19.69 -23.59
CA ASP A 59 12.92 -20.96 -24.04
C ASP A 59 14.44 -20.80 -24.12
N LEU A 60 15.18 -21.83 -23.68
CA LEU A 60 16.63 -21.92 -23.84
C LEU A 60 17.05 -22.43 -25.21
N ASN A 61 16.12 -23.01 -25.98
CA ASN A 61 16.37 -23.61 -27.29
C ASN A 61 16.03 -22.69 -28.46
N LEU A 62 15.76 -21.40 -28.23
CA LEU A 62 15.46 -20.40 -29.27
C LEU A 62 16.42 -20.59 -30.47
N ALA A 63 15.86 -20.99 -31.61
CA ALA A 63 16.62 -21.47 -32.75
C ALA A 63 17.75 -20.49 -33.12
N GLY A 64 18.98 -21.02 -33.12
CA GLY A 64 20.22 -20.28 -33.32
C GLY A 64 20.45 -19.77 -34.75
N ASN A 65 19.48 -19.11 -35.36
CA ASN A 65 19.68 -18.39 -36.61
C ASN A 65 20.11 -16.95 -36.29
N HIS A 66 21.44 -16.79 -36.23
CA HIS A 66 22.23 -15.57 -36.14
C HIS A 66 22.60 -15.04 -34.74
N LYS A 67 23.90 -15.24 -34.45
CA LYS A 67 24.79 -14.57 -33.49
C LYS A 67 24.83 -15.14 -32.07
N ALA A 68 26.06 -15.21 -31.57
CA ALA A 68 26.52 -15.78 -30.30
C ALA A 68 25.88 -15.20 -29.01
N ASN A 69 24.83 -14.37 -29.11
CA ASN A 69 24.31 -13.55 -28.01
C ASN A 69 22.89 -13.94 -27.53
N ASN A 70 22.26 -14.99 -28.07
CA ASN A 70 20.88 -15.38 -27.72
C ASN A 70 20.75 -16.47 -26.63
N HIS A 71 21.84 -16.84 -25.95
CA HIS A 71 21.82 -17.84 -24.87
C HIS A 71 21.13 -17.30 -23.62
N GLY A 72 20.38 -18.12 -22.87
CA GLY A 72 19.65 -17.71 -21.65
C GLY A 72 20.52 -16.95 -20.64
N GLY A 73 21.81 -17.32 -20.57
CA GLY A 73 22.77 -16.61 -19.72
C GLY A 73 23.10 -15.18 -20.09
N VAL A 74 23.10 -14.87 -21.39
CA VAL A 74 23.33 -13.49 -21.85
C VAL A 74 22.15 -12.59 -21.45
N LEU A 75 20.91 -13.11 -21.49
CA LEU A 75 19.72 -12.38 -21.02
C LEU A 75 19.78 -12.13 -19.52
N LEU A 76 20.13 -13.17 -18.74
CA LEU A 76 20.26 -12.98 -17.29
C LEU A 76 21.31 -11.90 -17.00
N LYS A 77 22.47 -11.99 -17.63
CA LYS A 77 23.54 -11.00 -17.45
C LYS A 77 23.07 -9.61 -17.85
N GLU A 78 22.44 -9.45 -19.01
CA GLU A 78 21.90 -8.17 -19.47
C GLU A 78 20.90 -7.57 -18.46
N ILE A 79 19.94 -8.35 -17.98
CA ILE A 79 18.93 -7.89 -17.01
C ILE A 79 19.61 -7.47 -15.69
N ARG A 80 20.56 -8.27 -15.21
CA ARG A 80 21.23 -8.04 -13.92
C ARG A 80 22.26 -6.90 -13.99
N ASP A 81 22.92 -6.69 -15.13
CA ASP A 81 23.81 -5.53 -15.38
C ASP A 81 23.03 -4.20 -15.28
N HIS A 82 21.73 -4.21 -15.60
CA HIS A 82 20.81 -3.08 -15.39
C HIS A 82 20.22 -3.00 -13.96
N ARG A 83 20.70 -3.84 -13.02
CA ARG A 83 20.19 -3.95 -11.64
C ARG A 83 18.70 -4.29 -11.56
N VAL A 84 18.17 -5.00 -12.55
CA VAL A 84 16.79 -5.50 -12.55
C VAL A 84 16.77 -6.90 -11.95
N TYR A 85 15.87 -7.14 -11.00
CA TYR A 85 15.76 -8.40 -10.26
C TYR A 85 14.38 -9.07 -10.43
N THR A 86 13.74 -8.83 -11.57
CA THR A 86 12.53 -9.54 -11.99
C THR A 86 12.79 -11.05 -12.02
N GLU A 87 11.79 -11.83 -11.61
CA GLU A 87 11.84 -13.29 -11.62
C GLU A 87 11.88 -13.78 -13.08
N ILE A 88 12.78 -14.73 -13.37
CA ILE A 88 12.94 -15.29 -14.72
C ILE A 88 12.68 -16.79 -14.68
N LEU A 89 11.81 -17.29 -15.55
CA LEU A 89 11.59 -18.72 -15.78
C LEU A 89 12.28 -19.15 -17.07
N PHE A 90 13.35 -19.94 -16.94
CA PHE A 90 13.92 -20.66 -18.08
C PHE A 90 13.27 -22.03 -18.21
N TYR A 91 12.87 -22.38 -19.44
CA TYR A 91 12.47 -23.75 -19.76
C TYR A 91 13.23 -24.31 -20.95
N SER A 92 13.28 -25.63 -21.03
CA SER A 92 13.82 -26.35 -22.19
C SER A 92 13.16 -27.72 -22.30
N GLY A 93 12.95 -28.20 -23.52
CA GLY A 93 12.58 -29.60 -23.76
C GLY A 93 13.71 -30.60 -23.44
N SER A 94 14.95 -30.13 -23.25
CA SER A 94 16.12 -30.97 -22.94
C SER A 94 16.68 -30.65 -21.54
N PRO A 95 16.64 -31.61 -20.59
CA PRO A 95 17.26 -31.47 -19.27
C PRO A 95 18.77 -31.21 -19.33
N GLU A 96 19.45 -31.76 -20.33
CA GLU A 96 20.89 -31.62 -20.54
C GLU A 96 21.26 -30.19 -20.95
N MET A 97 20.47 -29.58 -21.84
CA MET A 97 20.65 -28.18 -22.26
C MET A 97 20.45 -27.22 -21.09
N LEU A 98 19.43 -27.46 -20.25
CA LEU A 98 19.21 -26.71 -19.02
C LEU A 98 20.46 -26.75 -18.13
N THR A 99 20.97 -27.96 -17.84
CA THR A 99 22.16 -28.16 -17.00
C THR A 99 23.40 -27.46 -17.57
N LYS A 100 23.59 -27.52 -18.89
CA LYS A 100 24.72 -26.88 -19.58
C LYS A 100 24.66 -25.35 -19.50
N GLU A 101 23.48 -24.76 -19.67
CA GLU A 101 23.30 -23.32 -19.53
C GLU A 101 23.49 -22.87 -18.08
N LEU A 102 23.00 -23.61 -17.09
CA LEU A 102 23.23 -23.27 -15.68
C LEU A 102 24.71 -23.19 -15.30
N ASN A 103 25.51 -24.13 -15.79
CA ASN A 103 26.95 -24.13 -15.56
C ASN A 103 27.66 -22.94 -16.22
N ARG A 104 27.07 -22.32 -17.25
CA ARG A 104 27.62 -21.14 -17.94
C ARG A 104 27.24 -19.82 -17.29
N ILE A 105 26.11 -19.79 -16.60
CA ILE A 105 25.45 -18.55 -16.15
C ILE A 105 26.10 -17.96 -14.89
N GLY A 106 26.91 -18.74 -14.16
CA GLY A 106 27.52 -18.27 -12.92
C GLY A 106 26.48 -18.15 -11.78
N PRO A 107 26.68 -17.26 -10.79
CA PRO A 107 25.71 -17.08 -9.70
C PRO A 107 24.35 -16.64 -10.24
N ILE A 108 23.33 -17.45 -9.95
CA ILE A 108 21.98 -17.24 -10.47
C ILE A 108 21.11 -16.64 -9.38
N GLU A 109 20.58 -15.44 -9.59
CA GLU A 109 19.67 -14.78 -8.67
C GLU A 109 18.27 -14.68 -9.26
N ARG A 110 17.25 -15.11 -8.52
CA ARG A 110 15.82 -15.04 -8.89
C ARG A 110 15.50 -15.66 -10.26
N VAL A 111 15.89 -16.92 -10.38
CA VAL A 111 15.62 -17.71 -11.57
C VAL A 111 14.96 -19.02 -11.16
N SER A 112 13.86 -19.30 -11.84
CA SER A 112 13.16 -20.58 -11.81
C SER A 112 13.50 -21.36 -13.07
N LEU A 113 13.59 -22.68 -12.94
CA LEU A 113 14.03 -23.57 -14.02
C LEU A 113 13.02 -24.70 -14.22
N TYR A 114 12.82 -25.09 -15.46
CA TYR A 114 11.96 -26.20 -15.82
C TYR A 114 12.50 -27.00 -17.00
N ALA A 115 12.55 -28.33 -16.86
CA ALA A 115 12.85 -29.23 -17.96
C ALA A 115 11.54 -29.90 -18.38
N GLY A 116 11.01 -29.51 -19.54
CA GLY A 116 9.75 -29.98 -20.10
C GLY A 116 9.01 -28.91 -20.90
N ARG A 117 7.94 -29.34 -21.58
CA ARG A 117 7.03 -28.50 -22.39
C ARG A 117 5.57 -28.90 -22.12
N GLY A 118 4.62 -28.14 -22.68
CA GLY A 118 3.19 -28.40 -22.54
C GLY A 118 2.65 -28.21 -21.11
N THR A 119 1.75 -29.10 -20.68
CA THR A 119 1.00 -28.96 -19.41
C THR A 119 1.88 -28.81 -18.18
N GLY A 120 2.99 -29.54 -18.10
CA GLY A 120 3.91 -29.44 -16.98
C GLY A 120 4.63 -28.08 -16.90
N LEU A 121 4.90 -27.44 -18.05
CA LEU A 121 5.43 -26.07 -18.09
C LEU A 121 4.37 -25.07 -17.64
N LEU A 122 3.11 -25.26 -18.05
CA LEU A 122 2.00 -24.41 -17.63
C LEU A 122 1.83 -24.44 -16.11
N ASP A 123 1.87 -25.62 -15.50
CA ASP A 123 1.82 -25.76 -14.04
C ASP A 123 2.99 -25.05 -13.36
N LYS A 124 4.19 -25.13 -13.93
CA LYS A 124 5.35 -24.42 -13.39
C LYS A 124 5.20 -22.91 -13.50
N ILE A 125 4.71 -22.39 -14.63
CA ILE A 125 4.41 -20.96 -14.81
C ILE A 125 3.42 -20.51 -13.73
N LYS A 126 2.31 -21.24 -13.54
CA LYS A 126 1.31 -20.95 -12.50
C LYS A 126 1.93 -20.93 -11.10
N GLN A 127 2.82 -21.87 -10.77
CA GLN A 127 3.54 -21.88 -9.49
C GLN A 127 4.43 -20.65 -9.30
N VAL A 128 5.20 -20.24 -10.32
CA VAL A 128 6.08 -19.06 -10.25
C VAL A 128 5.25 -17.79 -10.09
N ILE A 129 4.18 -17.65 -10.88
CA ILE A 129 3.20 -16.56 -10.76
C ILE A 129 2.65 -16.51 -9.33
N PHE A 130 2.26 -17.65 -8.77
CA PHE A 130 1.68 -17.73 -7.43
C PHE A 130 2.65 -17.23 -6.34
N LEU A 131 3.96 -17.44 -6.48
CA LEU A 131 4.96 -16.90 -5.54
C LEU A 131 4.98 -15.37 -5.54
N THR A 132 4.82 -14.75 -6.72
CA THR A 132 4.73 -13.30 -6.87
C THR A 132 3.40 -12.77 -6.34
N ILE A 133 2.30 -13.43 -6.68
CA ILE A 133 0.95 -13.07 -6.21
C ILE A 133 0.83 -13.17 -4.68
N ARG A 134 1.32 -14.25 -4.05
CA ARG A 134 1.22 -14.43 -2.58
C ARG A 134 1.83 -13.28 -1.78
N LYS A 135 2.92 -12.68 -2.28
CA LYS A 135 3.53 -11.52 -1.64
C LYS A 135 2.58 -10.32 -1.68
N VAL A 136 1.84 -10.16 -2.78
CA VAL A 136 0.91 -9.06 -3.02
C VAL A 136 -0.46 -9.28 -2.38
N GLN A 137 -0.89 -10.53 -2.19
CA GLN A 137 -2.12 -10.86 -1.47
C GLN A 137 -1.97 -10.87 0.06
N SER A 138 -0.85 -10.39 0.60
CA SER A 138 -0.73 -10.21 2.05
C SER A 138 -1.82 -9.25 2.57
N VAL A 139 -2.33 -9.48 3.78
CA VAL A 139 -3.40 -8.65 4.37
C VAL A 139 -3.06 -7.16 4.38
N ASN A 140 -1.77 -6.83 4.54
CA ASN A 140 -1.29 -5.45 4.51
C ASN A 140 -1.41 -4.83 3.11
N ASN A 141 -1.14 -5.60 2.07
CA ASN A 141 -1.28 -5.16 0.69
C ASN A 141 -2.74 -5.11 0.23
N ALA A 142 -3.55 -6.10 0.65
CA ALA A 142 -5.00 -6.07 0.43
C ALA A 142 -5.65 -4.83 1.07
N ARG A 143 -5.21 -4.46 2.29
CA ARG A 143 -5.62 -3.18 2.91
C ARG A 143 -5.24 -1.98 2.06
N GLY A 144 -4.01 -1.95 1.53
CA GLY A 144 -3.56 -0.89 0.62
C GLY A 144 -4.41 -0.79 -0.64
N LEU A 145 -4.74 -1.93 -1.26
CA LEU A 145 -5.60 -2.02 -2.44
C LEU A 145 -7.02 -1.54 -2.15
N VAL A 146 -7.66 -2.05 -1.08
CA VAL A 146 -9.02 -1.64 -0.71
C VAL A 146 -9.06 -0.15 -0.41
N ILE A 147 -8.07 0.39 0.29
CA ILE A 147 -7.94 1.83 0.52
C ILE A 147 -7.85 2.54 -0.84
N ALA A 148 -6.91 2.17 -1.71
CA ALA A 148 -6.72 2.78 -3.03
C ALA A 148 -8.03 2.83 -3.86
N GLU A 149 -8.71 1.69 -4.02
CA GLU A 149 -9.93 1.59 -4.82
C GLU A 149 -11.12 2.35 -4.19
N THR A 150 -11.25 2.32 -2.86
CA THR A 150 -12.34 3.02 -2.15
C THR A 150 -12.24 4.54 -2.35
N ILE A 151 -11.03 5.07 -2.47
CA ILE A 151 -10.78 6.51 -2.66
C ILE A 151 -11.31 6.99 -4.01
N ASP A 152 -11.15 6.18 -5.05
CA ASP A 152 -11.67 6.51 -6.37
C ASP A 152 -13.20 6.45 -6.37
N ILE A 153 -13.81 5.50 -5.63
CA ILE A 153 -15.26 5.44 -5.43
C ILE A 153 -15.75 6.67 -4.65
N GLU A 154 -15.12 7.02 -3.53
CA GLU A 154 -15.45 8.21 -2.73
C GLU A 154 -15.32 9.50 -3.53
N SER A 155 -14.27 9.63 -4.34
CA SER A 155 -14.07 10.77 -5.22
C SER A 155 -15.19 10.88 -6.25
N LYS A 156 -15.58 9.76 -6.88
CA LYS A 156 -16.73 9.73 -7.80
C LYS A 156 -18.04 10.07 -7.11
N MET A 157 -18.27 9.59 -5.89
CA MET A 157 -19.45 9.96 -5.10
C MET A 157 -19.49 11.46 -4.81
N LEU A 158 -18.36 12.07 -4.44
CA LEU A 158 -18.26 13.52 -4.22
C LEU A 158 -18.44 14.33 -5.50
N GLU A 159 -17.90 13.87 -6.64
CA GLU A 159 -18.12 14.49 -7.94
C GLU A 159 -19.61 14.46 -8.34
N VAL A 160 -20.33 13.38 -8.01
CA VAL A 160 -21.79 13.31 -8.21
C VAL A 160 -22.54 14.27 -7.28
N VAL A 161 -22.15 14.37 -6.01
CA VAL A 161 -22.74 15.32 -5.06
C VAL A 161 -22.48 16.76 -5.50
N ASP A 162 -21.26 17.09 -5.92
CA ASP A 162 -20.93 18.41 -6.45
C ASP A 162 -21.72 18.70 -7.72
N ALA A 163 -21.78 17.77 -8.67
CA ALA A 163 -22.61 17.94 -9.86
C ALA A 163 -24.09 18.18 -9.50
N PHE A 164 -24.62 17.46 -8.52
CA PHE A 164 -25.99 17.64 -8.03
C PHE A 164 -26.21 19.03 -7.43
N LEU A 165 -25.25 19.53 -6.64
CA LEU A 165 -25.36 20.82 -5.95
C LEU A 165 -25.08 22.01 -6.87
N SER A 166 -24.01 21.93 -7.66
CA SER A 166 -23.39 23.03 -8.42
C SER A 166 -23.94 23.17 -9.83
N ARG A 167 -24.33 22.08 -10.50
CA ARG A 167 -24.97 22.18 -11.82
C ARG A 167 -26.44 22.50 -11.64
N ASN A 168 -26.96 23.45 -12.40
CA ASN A 168 -28.39 23.54 -12.66
C ASN A 168 -28.80 22.30 -13.46
N LEU A 169 -28.89 21.16 -12.78
CA LEU A 169 -29.83 20.13 -13.20
C LEU A 169 -31.19 20.81 -13.09
N ASP A 170 -31.72 21.27 -14.22
CA ASP A 170 -33.00 21.99 -14.34
C ASP A 170 -34.19 21.24 -13.72
N VAL A 171 -33.96 20.00 -13.32
CA VAL A 171 -34.89 19.06 -12.68
C VAL A 171 -35.08 19.32 -11.18
N VAL A 172 -34.12 19.93 -10.47
CA VAL A 172 -34.20 20.10 -8.99
C VAL A 172 -33.96 21.56 -8.59
N PRO A 173 -34.98 22.26 -8.02
CA PRO A 173 -34.84 23.63 -7.55
C PRO A 173 -33.76 23.80 -6.47
N ARG A 174 -33.08 24.95 -6.47
CA ARG A 174 -32.01 25.29 -5.53
C ARG A 174 -32.46 25.17 -4.07
N GLU A 175 -33.70 25.55 -3.77
CA GLU A 175 -34.29 25.52 -2.43
C GLU A 175 -34.40 24.08 -1.91
N VAL A 176 -34.71 23.12 -2.80
CA VAL A 176 -34.79 21.69 -2.46
C VAL A 176 -33.39 21.15 -2.12
N LYS A 177 -32.36 21.54 -2.90
CA LYS A 177 -30.97 21.17 -2.64
C LYS A 177 -30.48 21.69 -1.28
N ILE A 178 -30.74 22.97 -0.99
CA ILE A 178 -30.40 23.59 0.31
C ILE A 178 -31.13 22.89 1.46
N LYS A 179 -32.44 22.65 1.33
CA LYS A 179 -33.22 21.94 2.36
C LYS A 179 -32.67 20.55 2.63
N ARG A 180 -32.23 19.83 1.60
CA ARG A 180 -31.63 18.49 1.76
C ARG A 180 -30.33 18.54 2.56
N LEU A 181 -29.43 19.49 2.25
CA LEU A 181 -28.19 19.71 3.02
C LEU A 181 -28.48 20.08 4.47
N GLN A 182 -29.44 20.98 4.70
CA GLN A 182 -29.86 21.37 6.05
C GLN A 182 -30.41 20.18 6.84
N SER A 183 -31.21 19.31 6.22
CA SER A 183 -31.73 18.10 6.87
C SER A 183 -30.60 17.16 7.29
N PHE A 184 -29.65 16.91 6.38
CA PHE A 184 -28.48 16.07 6.66
C PHE A 184 -27.65 16.61 7.84
N LEU A 185 -27.39 17.92 7.87
CA LEU A 185 -26.66 18.55 8.97
C LEU A 185 -27.43 18.47 10.29
N LYS A 186 -28.76 18.69 10.28
CA LYS A 186 -29.60 18.56 11.47
C LYS A 186 -29.58 17.14 12.04
N GLU A 187 -29.62 16.13 11.18
CA GLU A 187 -29.50 14.72 11.61
C GLU A 187 -28.14 14.45 12.25
N LYS A 188 -27.06 14.96 11.66
CA LYS A 188 -25.71 14.84 12.24
C LYS A 188 -25.59 15.53 13.61
N ILE A 189 -26.18 16.71 13.79
CA ILE A 189 -26.22 17.40 15.09
C ILE A 189 -26.97 16.55 16.13
N LYS A 190 -28.18 16.06 15.79
CA LYS A 190 -28.97 15.21 16.69
C LYS A 190 -28.20 13.95 17.12
N PHE A 191 -27.46 13.35 16.20
CA PHE A 191 -26.62 12.19 16.49
C PHE A 191 -25.52 12.52 17.51
N LEU A 192 -24.82 13.65 17.33
CA LEU A 192 -23.78 14.11 18.26
C LEU A 192 -24.36 14.48 19.64
N GLU A 193 -25.51 15.16 19.68
CA GLU A 193 -26.21 15.50 20.93
C GLU A 193 -26.60 14.24 21.71
N LYS A 194 -27.10 13.21 21.02
CA LYS A 194 -27.44 11.92 21.64
C LYS A 194 -26.21 11.27 22.27
N GLN A 195 -25.07 11.30 21.59
CA GLN A 195 -23.83 10.77 22.15
C GLN A 195 -23.34 11.56 23.36
N ALA A 196 -23.39 12.90 23.31
CA ALA A 196 -23.00 13.74 24.43
C ALA A 196 -23.84 13.45 25.69
N ARG A 197 -25.15 13.24 25.54
CA ARG A 197 -26.02 12.82 26.66
C ARG A 197 -25.63 11.44 27.20
N ALA A 198 -25.32 10.49 26.32
CA ALA A 198 -24.90 9.16 26.74
C ALA A 198 -23.60 9.16 27.57
N VAL A 199 -22.71 10.15 27.36
CA VAL A 199 -21.52 10.36 28.21
C VAL A 199 -21.88 10.92 29.58
N ALA A 200 -22.79 11.89 29.63
CA ALA A 200 -23.20 12.52 30.89
C ALA A 200 -23.79 11.52 31.88
N ASP A 201 -24.49 10.51 31.36
CA ASP A 201 -25.12 9.44 32.14
C ASP A 201 -24.25 8.18 32.24
N CYS A 202 -22.99 8.23 31.77
CA CYS A 202 -22.11 7.06 31.73
C CYS A 202 -21.49 6.80 33.10
N ASP A 203 -21.78 5.63 33.67
CA ASP A 203 -21.09 5.08 34.82
C ASP A 203 -19.58 4.91 34.50
N PRO A 204 -18.64 5.32 35.38
CA PRO A 204 -17.22 5.06 35.23
C PRO A 204 -16.88 3.62 34.84
N GLU A 205 -17.63 2.63 35.35
CA GLU A 205 -17.43 1.20 35.03
C GLU A 205 -17.85 0.84 33.59
N LYS A 206 -18.65 1.69 32.94
CA LYS A 206 -19.14 1.51 31.55
C LYS A 206 -18.39 2.37 30.54
N MET A 207 -17.45 3.21 30.98
CA MET A 207 -16.67 4.09 30.08
C MET A 207 -15.87 3.32 29.03
N ASP A 208 -15.37 2.12 29.35
CA ASP A 208 -14.66 1.27 28.38
C ASP A 208 -15.56 0.84 27.22
N ALA A 209 -16.82 0.50 27.50
CA ALA A 209 -17.80 0.17 26.47
C ALA A 209 -18.12 1.38 25.58
N PHE A 210 -18.15 2.59 26.17
CA PHE A 210 -18.34 3.83 25.42
C PHE A 210 -17.15 4.11 24.50
N CYS A 211 -15.92 4.02 24.98
CA CYS A 211 -14.71 4.20 24.17
C CYS A 211 -14.59 3.20 23.00
N LYS A 212 -15.22 2.03 23.10
CA LYS A 212 -15.29 1.03 22.03
C LYS A 212 -16.36 1.32 20.97
N GLN A 213 -17.32 2.19 21.24
CA GLN A 213 -18.24 2.69 20.22
C GLN A 213 -17.44 3.58 19.28
N LYS A 214 -17.31 3.19 18.01
CA LYS A 214 -16.45 3.88 17.02
C LYS A 214 -17.05 5.21 16.56
N PHE A 215 -17.16 6.20 17.46
CA PHE A 215 -17.67 7.52 17.12
C PHE A 215 -16.56 8.58 16.95
N LEU A 216 -15.38 8.35 17.52
CA LEU A 216 -14.23 9.24 17.37
C LEU A 216 -13.49 8.94 16.08
N THR A 217 -13.19 9.99 15.30
CA THR A 217 -12.16 9.89 14.26
C THR A 217 -10.77 9.78 14.92
N ALA A 218 -9.75 9.41 14.14
CA ALA A 218 -8.38 9.36 14.68
C ALA A 218 -7.91 10.71 15.25
N SER A 219 -8.24 11.83 14.59
CA SER A 219 -7.94 13.17 15.09
C SER A 219 -8.73 13.50 16.37
N ASP A 220 -9.98 13.04 16.48
CA ASP A 220 -10.76 13.21 17.72
C ASP A 220 -10.16 12.41 18.88
N SER A 221 -9.75 11.16 18.60
CA SER A 221 -9.07 10.31 19.58
C SER A 221 -7.76 10.93 20.06
N LEU A 222 -6.95 11.51 19.16
CA LEU A 222 -5.72 12.19 19.55
C LEU A 222 -6.00 13.42 20.41
N ARG A 223 -7.00 14.23 20.05
CA ARG A 223 -7.39 15.41 20.84
C ARG A 223 -7.84 15.04 22.25
N LEU A 224 -8.68 14.02 22.37
CA LEU A 224 -9.12 13.51 23.67
C LEU A 224 -7.93 12.98 24.48
N PHE A 225 -7.09 12.16 23.86
CA PHE A 225 -5.87 11.62 24.48
C PHE A 225 -4.95 12.72 25.01
N LEU A 226 -4.65 13.74 24.22
CA LEU A 226 -3.82 14.87 24.66
C LEU A 226 -4.47 15.64 25.82
N GLY A 227 -5.80 15.78 25.80
CA GLY A 227 -6.56 16.33 26.93
C GLY A 227 -6.35 15.53 28.22
N CYS A 228 -6.51 14.20 28.16
CA CYS A 228 -6.30 13.32 29.31
C CYS A 228 -4.88 13.41 29.86
N VAL A 229 -3.86 13.35 28.99
CA VAL A 229 -2.44 13.45 29.41
C VAL A 229 -2.14 14.81 30.04
N SER A 230 -2.68 15.89 29.48
CA SER A 230 -2.53 17.24 30.04
C SER A 230 -3.14 17.35 31.44
N GLU A 231 -4.29 16.70 31.66
CA GLU A 231 -4.93 16.64 32.98
C GLU A 231 -4.11 15.82 33.98
N THR A 232 -3.54 14.69 33.57
CA THR A 232 -2.63 13.91 34.43
C THR A 232 -1.40 14.71 34.84
N ILE A 233 -0.78 15.44 33.89
CA ILE A 233 0.35 16.33 34.18
C ILE A 233 -0.04 17.40 35.21
N ARG A 234 -1.26 17.95 35.12
CA ARG A 234 -1.77 18.93 36.08
C ARG A 234 -1.93 18.32 37.47
N SER A 235 -2.50 17.12 37.59
CA SER A 235 -2.64 16.43 38.86
C SER A 235 -1.29 16.13 39.53
N LEU A 236 -0.30 15.67 38.76
CA LEU A 236 1.05 15.42 39.27
C LEU A 236 1.73 16.70 39.78
N LYS A 237 1.49 17.85 39.14
CA LYS A 237 1.99 19.16 39.63
C LYS A 237 1.42 19.54 40.99
N GLU A 238 0.18 19.16 41.29
CA GLU A 238 -0.41 19.41 42.60
C GLU A 238 0.11 18.41 43.65
N GLU A 239 0.32 17.14 43.27
CA GLU A 239 0.94 16.13 44.15
C GLU A 239 2.38 16.49 44.54
N GLU A 240 3.17 17.09 43.64
CA GLU A 240 4.51 17.61 43.91
C GLU A 240 4.53 18.70 45.00
N LYS A 241 3.43 19.45 45.17
CA LYS A 241 3.34 20.53 46.16
C LYS A 241 2.94 20.04 47.55
N LEU A 242 2.11 18.99 47.61
CA LEU A 242 1.41 18.55 48.82
C LEU A 242 1.94 17.22 49.39
N GLY A 243 2.82 16.53 48.66
CA GLY A 243 3.34 15.21 49.02
C GLY A 243 4.47 15.21 50.06
N ASN A 244 4.74 14.04 50.61
CA ASN A 244 5.99 13.80 51.36
C ASN A 244 7.20 13.72 50.39
N LYS A 245 8.42 13.90 50.90
CA LYS A 245 9.65 14.02 50.07
C LYS A 245 9.84 12.88 49.05
N SER A 246 9.41 11.65 49.38
CA SER A 246 9.48 10.50 48.47
C SER A 246 8.44 10.59 47.33
N LYS A 247 7.18 10.88 47.67
CA LYS A 247 6.10 11.06 46.68
C LYS A 247 6.36 12.24 45.75
N VAL A 248 6.92 13.34 46.27
CA VAL A 248 7.27 14.52 45.46
C VAL A 248 8.33 14.18 44.41
N LEU A 249 9.36 13.41 44.78
CA LEU A 249 10.41 13.02 43.84
C LEU A 249 9.89 12.09 42.75
N ASP A 250 9.03 11.12 43.10
CA ASP A 250 8.40 10.21 42.14
C ASP A 250 7.46 10.95 41.17
N ALA A 251 6.57 11.80 41.70
CA ALA A 251 5.66 12.63 40.91
C ALA A 251 6.42 13.55 39.95
N GLY A 252 7.51 14.19 40.42
CA GLY A 252 8.43 15.02 39.63
C GLY A 252 9.04 14.28 38.44
N ASN A 253 9.51 13.05 38.67
CA ASN A 253 10.10 12.22 37.63
C ASN A 253 9.04 11.78 36.59
N ARG A 254 7.87 11.31 37.04
CA ARG A 254 6.76 10.93 36.16
C ARG A 254 6.28 12.11 35.32
N ARG A 255 6.08 13.27 35.95
CA ARG A 255 5.65 14.49 35.26
C ARG A 255 6.63 14.90 34.18
N THR A 256 7.92 14.94 34.49
CA THR A 256 8.96 15.36 33.53
C THR A 256 8.97 14.45 32.30
N ARG A 257 8.85 13.13 32.50
CA ARG A 257 8.75 12.16 31.39
C ARG A 257 7.46 12.33 30.59
N LEU A 258 6.32 12.48 31.27
CA LEU A 258 5.04 12.72 30.61
C LEU A 258 5.03 14.01 29.80
N GLU A 259 5.64 15.10 30.29
CA GLU A 259 5.75 16.36 29.55
C GLU A 259 6.60 16.20 28.27
N ALA A 260 7.69 15.44 28.34
CA ALA A 260 8.50 15.13 27.16
C ALA A 260 7.72 14.31 26.11
N ILE A 261 7.05 13.24 26.54
CA ILE A 261 6.22 12.42 25.65
C ILE A 261 5.05 13.23 25.09
N PHE A 262 4.40 14.06 25.92
CA PHE A 262 3.28 14.90 25.52
C PHE A 262 3.68 15.90 24.42
N ALA A 263 4.88 16.49 24.51
CA ALA A 263 5.40 17.36 23.47
C ALA A 263 5.56 16.62 22.12
N GLU A 264 6.11 15.40 22.14
CA GLU A 264 6.24 14.56 20.94
C GLU A 264 4.87 14.16 20.37
N MET A 265 3.93 13.76 21.22
CA MET A 265 2.60 13.30 20.79
C MET A 265 1.76 14.37 20.08
N LYS A 266 2.05 15.65 20.28
CA LYS A 266 1.42 16.75 19.51
C LYS A 266 1.74 16.69 18.01
N THR A 267 2.85 16.06 17.63
CA THR A 267 3.27 15.94 16.22
C THR A 267 2.55 14.81 15.47
N VAL A 268 1.89 13.89 16.18
CA VAL A 268 1.17 12.73 15.60
C VAL A 268 0.10 13.16 14.58
N GLU A 269 -0.57 14.29 14.80
CA GLU A 269 -1.57 14.81 13.88
C GLU A 269 -0.96 15.05 12.49
N GLY A 270 0.21 15.67 12.41
CA GLY A 270 0.89 15.94 11.15
C GLY A 270 1.61 14.71 10.58
N GLU A 271 2.39 14.03 11.42
CA GLU A 271 3.30 12.98 10.97
C GLU A 271 2.61 11.65 10.66
N ILE A 272 1.45 11.38 11.27
CA ILE A 272 0.72 10.12 11.10
C ILE A 272 -0.69 10.35 10.55
N ILE A 273 -1.51 11.16 11.22
CA ILE A 273 -2.95 11.22 10.93
C ILE A 273 -3.21 11.95 9.61
N SER A 274 -2.69 13.16 9.47
CA SER A 274 -2.79 13.96 8.24
C SER A 274 -2.09 13.27 7.08
N LEU A 275 -0.95 12.63 7.33
CA LEU A 275 -0.26 11.82 6.34
C LEU A 275 -1.16 10.69 5.83
N ARG A 276 -1.69 9.84 6.72
CA ARG A 276 -2.60 8.73 6.37
C ARG A 276 -3.83 9.23 5.59
N ASN A 277 -4.45 10.32 6.03
CA ASN A 277 -5.61 10.90 5.35
C ASN A 277 -5.24 11.44 3.96
N SER A 278 -4.04 12.01 3.82
CA SER A 278 -3.52 12.48 2.54
C SER A 278 -3.25 11.30 1.61
N LEU A 279 -2.62 10.23 2.10
CA LEU A 279 -2.43 8.98 1.33
C LEU A 279 -3.75 8.40 0.84
N ALA A 280 -4.82 8.60 1.61
CA ALA A 280 -6.16 8.24 1.20
C ALA A 280 -6.76 9.17 0.13
N HIS A 281 -6.04 10.14 -0.43
CA HIS A 281 -6.56 11.07 -1.45
C HIS A 281 -5.56 11.34 -2.58
N VAL A 282 -4.55 10.49 -2.72
CA VAL A 282 -3.44 10.69 -3.63
C VAL A 282 -3.51 9.69 -4.79
N ARG A 283 -3.28 10.16 -6.02
CA ARG A 283 -3.31 9.33 -7.24
C ARG A 283 -1.93 9.08 -7.79
N GLU A 284 -1.70 7.85 -8.25
CA GLU A 284 -0.46 7.44 -8.90
C GLU A 284 -0.37 8.04 -10.30
N GLU A 285 0.72 8.74 -10.61
CA GLU A 285 1.04 9.25 -11.94
C GLU A 285 2.45 8.82 -12.32
N GLN A 286 2.59 8.26 -13.51
CA GLN A 286 3.89 7.85 -14.04
C GLN A 286 4.50 8.99 -14.86
N LYS A 287 5.67 9.49 -14.45
CA LYS A 287 6.42 10.49 -15.21
C LYS A 287 7.04 9.84 -16.46
N SER A 288 7.41 10.67 -17.43
CA SER A 288 8.02 10.25 -18.70
C SER A 288 9.34 9.47 -18.53
N ASP A 289 10.01 9.63 -17.40
CA ASP A 289 11.23 8.90 -17.03
C ASP A 289 10.95 7.51 -16.42
N GLY A 290 9.68 7.16 -16.18
CA GLY A 290 9.24 5.90 -15.58
C GLY A 290 9.05 5.97 -14.07
N SER A 291 9.43 7.07 -13.40
CA SER A 291 9.22 7.26 -11.97
C SER A 291 7.73 7.42 -11.64
N ILE A 292 7.33 6.90 -10.48
CA ILE A 292 5.97 7.01 -9.97
C ILE A 292 5.92 8.16 -8.97
N VAL A 293 5.08 9.14 -9.24
CA VAL A 293 4.75 10.20 -8.29
C VAL A 293 3.31 10.07 -7.85
N LEU A 294 3.00 10.63 -6.69
CA LEU A 294 1.70 10.48 -6.05
C LEU A 294 1.18 11.91 -5.81
N LYS A 295 0.23 12.36 -6.64
CA LYS A 295 -0.30 13.73 -6.57
C LYS A 295 -1.53 13.81 -5.68
N ASN A 296 -1.50 14.74 -4.71
CA ASN A 296 -2.67 15.05 -3.88
C ASN A 296 -3.54 16.08 -4.60
N ARG A 297 -4.81 15.73 -4.88
CA ARG A 297 -5.72 16.60 -5.63
C ARG A 297 -6.34 17.71 -4.77
N LYS A 298 -6.25 17.62 -3.42
CA LYS A 298 -6.99 18.50 -2.48
C LYS A 298 -6.15 19.58 -1.79
N GLN A 299 -4.82 19.50 -1.83
CA GLN A 299 -3.92 20.56 -1.35
C GLN A 299 -3.16 21.12 -2.54
N ASP A 300 -3.66 22.22 -3.09
CA ASP A 300 -2.87 23.24 -3.80
C ASP A 300 -2.17 22.76 -5.10
N GLY A 301 -2.44 21.53 -5.55
CA GLY A 301 -1.66 20.87 -6.61
C GLY A 301 -0.27 20.41 -6.16
N ALA A 302 -0.02 20.31 -4.85
CA ALA A 302 1.27 19.92 -4.30
C ALA A 302 1.67 18.50 -4.76
N GLU A 303 2.79 18.42 -5.49
CA GLU A 303 3.39 17.14 -5.84
C GLU A 303 4.08 16.55 -4.61
N PHE A 304 3.71 15.32 -4.26
CA PHE A 304 4.38 14.59 -3.20
C PHE A 304 5.11 13.39 -3.82
N ILE A 305 6.44 13.37 -3.69
CA ILE A 305 7.26 12.29 -4.24
C ILE A 305 7.50 11.25 -3.14
N PHE A 306 7.13 10.02 -3.44
CA PHE A 306 7.28 8.89 -2.54
C PHE A 306 8.58 8.19 -2.87
N ASP A 307 9.65 8.64 -2.23
CA ASP A 307 10.96 8.03 -2.36
C ASP A 307 11.32 7.14 -1.15
N ASP A 308 12.44 6.44 -1.26
CA ASP A 308 12.93 5.58 -0.18
C ASP A 308 13.23 6.36 1.10
N LYS A 309 13.71 7.61 0.97
CA LYS A 309 14.02 8.46 2.13
C LYS A 309 12.75 8.79 2.90
N TRP A 310 11.67 9.12 2.20
CA TRP A 310 10.36 9.35 2.78
C TRP A 310 9.83 8.08 3.46
N CYS A 311 9.90 6.92 2.81
CA CYS A 311 9.49 5.64 3.40
C CYS A 311 10.26 5.33 4.69
N VAL A 312 11.56 5.64 4.74
CA VAL A 312 12.38 5.50 5.95
C VAL A 312 11.92 6.47 7.04
N LYS A 313 11.66 7.74 6.71
CA LYS A 313 11.17 8.74 7.68
C LYS A 313 9.86 8.28 8.32
N VAL A 314 8.85 7.92 7.52
CA VAL A 314 7.53 7.49 8.03
C VAL A 314 7.66 6.29 8.95
N ARG A 315 8.51 5.31 8.62
CA ARG A 315 8.75 4.15 9.50
C ARG A 315 9.38 4.54 10.83
N LYS A 316 10.29 5.52 10.85
CA LYS A 316 10.88 6.06 12.10
C LYS A 316 9.83 6.78 12.93
N ASP A 317 9.00 7.62 12.31
CA ASP A 317 7.94 8.37 12.99
C ASP A 317 6.92 7.41 13.62
N LEU A 318 6.45 6.39 12.88
CA LEU A 318 5.55 5.35 13.38
C LEU A 318 6.15 4.60 14.57
N ARG A 319 7.43 4.19 14.48
CA ARG A 319 8.12 3.49 15.58
C ARG A 319 8.23 4.37 16.82
N ARG A 320 8.70 5.60 16.65
CA ARG A 320 8.84 6.58 17.73
C ARG A 320 7.51 6.78 18.47
N HIS A 321 6.44 7.10 17.74
CA HIS A 321 5.13 7.33 18.34
C HIS A 321 4.54 6.08 19.00
N SER A 322 4.77 4.90 18.42
CA SER A 322 4.39 3.64 19.06
C SER A 322 5.14 3.41 20.38
N GLN A 323 6.43 3.73 20.43
CA GLN A 323 7.24 3.61 21.65
C GLN A 323 6.80 4.60 22.72
N ASN A 324 6.53 5.85 22.32
CA ASN A 324 5.99 6.88 23.20
C ASN A 324 4.67 6.45 23.85
N LEU A 325 3.77 5.81 23.08
CA LEU A 325 2.50 5.29 23.60
C LEU A 325 2.70 4.15 24.62
N VAL A 326 3.65 3.25 24.37
CA VAL A 326 4.00 2.17 25.30
C VAL A 326 4.58 2.73 26.60
N GLU A 327 5.52 3.67 26.51
CA GLU A 327 6.11 4.32 27.67
C GLU A 327 5.06 5.09 28.47
N LEU A 328 4.20 5.86 27.80
CA LEU A 328 3.13 6.60 28.45
C LEU A 328 2.17 5.70 29.22
N SER A 329 1.82 4.53 28.67
CA SER A 329 0.98 3.55 29.38
C SER A 329 1.63 2.98 30.64
N SER A 330 2.96 3.06 30.78
CA SER A 330 3.67 2.66 32.01
C SER A 330 3.77 3.79 33.03
N LEU A 331 3.53 5.03 32.61
CA LEU A 331 3.62 6.24 33.43
C LEU A 331 2.26 6.71 33.95
N LEU A 332 1.16 6.30 33.29
CA LEU A 332 -0.20 6.43 33.79
C LEU A 332 -0.46 5.35 34.84
#